data_AF-A0A2V1JRW1-F1
#
_entry.id   AF-A0A2V1JRW1-F1
#
_cell.length_a   1.000
_cell.length_b   1.000
_cell.length_c   1.000
_cell.angle_alpha   90.00
_cell.angle_beta   90.00
_cell.angle_gamma   90.00
#
_symmetry.space_group_name_H-M   'P 1'
#
loop_
_entity.id
_entity.type
_entity.pdbx_description
1 polymer ?
#
loop_
_entity_poly.entity_id
_entity_poly.type
_entity_poly.pdbx_seq_one_letter_code
_entity_poly.pdbx_strand_id
1 'polypeptide(L)'
;MKSLLNMLYDYAIDSSIIKYNVSRNVRNISYKKFAQPKKKTAEEQIFMGKEETSVIELAMKQYKKTKNVAYLAIGLNFTLGLRVGELVALKKEDFSEKVVHIQRQEVKKYIHDESGAVKRDGYEVVWYTKTRESNREIVLTSNAKAFFKLICQINEQKGFCSEYLLLNAQGERMHNDAINNTLRRINKKIETSQKGNHSIRKTCISNLAASKLLSDEEIRMFAGHKDISTTQQSYIFATEPLEDRVSAYEAAISGKMPDVNVFKGVQTI
;
A
#
# COMPACT_ATOMS: atom_id res chain seq x y z
N MET A 1 30.89 -7.95 -21.03
CA MET A 1 29.52 -8.01 -21.59
C MET A 1 29.39 -7.33 -22.95
N LYS A 2 29.89 -6.09 -23.15
CA LYS A 2 29.86 -5.38 -24.45
C LYS A 2 30.57 -6.13 -25.59
N SER A 3 31.74 -6.72 -25.35
CA SER A 3 32.48 -7.51 -26.37
C SER A 3 31.72 -8.77 -26.78
N LEU A 4 31.15 -9.49 -25.81
CA LEU A 4 30.34 -10.69 -26.02
C LEU A 4 29.10 -10.38 -26.87
N LEU A 5 28.36 -9.32 -26.50
CA LEU A 5 27.19 -8.88 -27.26
C LEU A 5 27.59 -8.47 -28.68
N ASN A 6 28.69 -7.73 -28.86
CA ASN A 6 29.16 -7.38 -30.20
C ASN A 6 29.49 -8.63 -31.02
N MET A 7 30.24 -9.60 -30.47
CA MET A 7 30.53 -10.87 -31.17
C MET A 7 29.27 -11.64 -31.55
N LEU A 8 28.28 -11.74 -30.65
CA LEU A 8 26.99 -12.39 -30.91
C LEU A 8 26.22 -11.70 -32.05
N TYR A 9 26.12 -10.38 -32.00
CA TYR A 9 25.43 -9.61 -33.03
C TYR A 9 26.20 -9.61 -34.36
N ASP A 10 27.53 -9.59 -34.34
CA ASP A 10 28.37 -9.67 -35.55
C ASP A 10 28.22 -11.07 -36.19
N TYR A 11 28.24 -12.16 -35.41
CA TYR A 11 27.94 -13.51 -35.88
C TYR A 11 26.54 -13.63 -36.51
N ALA A 12 25.54 -13.00 -35.89
CA ALA A 12 24.17 -13.01 -36.42
C ALA A 12 24.02 -12.20 -37.72
N ILE A 13 24.86 -11.19 -37.94
CA ILE A 13 24.96 -10.47 -39.22
C ILE A 13 25.63 -11.35 -40.27
N ASP A 14 26.75 -11.99 -39.93
CA ASP A 14 27.44 -12.92 -40.84
C ASP A 14 26.52 -14.07 -41.27
N SER A 15 25.67 -14.53 -40.35
CA SER A 15 24.65 -15.55 -40.59
C SER A 15 23.38 -15.03 -41.29
N SER A 16 23.35 -13.75 -41.71
CA SER A 16 22.19 -13.10 -42.35
C SER A 16 20.88 -13.14 -41.56
N ILE A 17 20.94 -13.35 -40.25
CA ILE A 17 19.76 -13.41 -39.36
C ILE A 17 19.24 -11.99 -39.10
N ILE A 18 20.15 -11.02 -39.00
CA ILE A 18 19.85 -9.60 -38.73
C ILE A 18 20.74 -8.70 -39.59
N LYS A 19 20.30 -7.45 -39.79
CA LYS A 19 20.99 -6.50 -40.69
C LYS A 19 21.98 -5.55 -39.99
N TYR A 20 21.87 -5.38 -38.67
CA TYR A 20 22.66 -4.40 -37.94
C TYR A 20 22.96 -4.82 -36.51
N ASN A 21 24.11 -4.41 -36.01
CA ASN A 21 24.54 -4.68 -34.65
C ASN A 21 23.91 -3.63 -33.72
N VAL A 22 22.80 -3.99 -33.08
CA VAL A 22 22.08 -3.11 -32.14
C VAL A 22 23.00 -2.62 -31.02
N SER A 23 23.86 -3.50 -30.51
CA SER A 23 24.79 -3.20 -29.40
C SER A 23 25.75 -2.05 -29.72
N ARG A 24 26.19 -1.91 -30.98
CA ARG A 24 27.03 -0.78 -31.44
C ARG A 24 26.27 0.54 -31.56
N ASN A 25 24.95 0.47 -31.74
CA ASN A 25 24.09 1.62 -31.98
C ASN A 25 23.44 2.18 -30.71
N VAL A 26 23.47 1.44 -29.59
CA VAL A 26 22.94 1.96 -28.33
C VAL A 26 23.87 3.04 -27.76
N ARG A 27 23.46 4.30 -27.88
CA ARG A 27 24.11 5.47 -27.28
C ARG A 27 23.19 6.08 -26.22
N ASN A 28 23.76 6.86 -25.30
CA ASN A 28 23.01 7.65 -24.31
C ASN A 28 22.09 6.83 -23.38
N ILE A 29 22.53 5.62 -22.98
CA ILE A 29 21.83 4.84 -21.96
C ILE A 29 21.88 5.63 -20.65
N SER A 30 20.72 6.04 -20.14
CA SER A 30 20.64 6.65 -18.82
C SER A 30 20.97 5.62 -17.75
N TYR A 31 22.18 5.70 -17.19
CA TYR A 31 22.60 4.87 -16.06
C TYR A 31 21.68 5.00 -14.84
N LYS A 32 20.87 6.07 -14.75
CA LYS A 32 19.83 6.23 -13.71
C LYS A 32 18.79 5.09 -13.70
N LYS A 33 18.54 4.44 -14.84
CA LYS A 33 17.66 3.26 -14.92
C LYS A 33 18.30 1.97 -14.40
N PHE A 34 19.63 1.97 -14.25
CA PHE A 34 20.44 0.83 -13.81
C PHE A 34 21.10 1.06 -12.45
N ALA A 35 21.08 2.30 -11.95
CA ALA A 35 21.49 2.63 -10.60
C ALA A 35 20.58 1.87 -9.63
N GLN A 36 21.19 1.26 -8.61
CA GLN A 36 20.39 0.67 -7.54
C GLN A 36 19.59 1.80 -6.89
N PRO A 37 18.24 1.72 -6.90
CA PRO A 37 17.44 2.74 -6.24
C PRO A 37 17.81 2.75 -4.76
N LYS A 38 18.06 3.94 -4.21
CA LYS A 38 18.29 4.10 -2.77
C LYS A 38 17.13 3.42 -2.03
N LYS A 39 17.46 2.47 -1.14
CA LYS A 39 16.44 1.79 -0.33
C LYS A 39 15.75 2.85 0.53
N LYS A 40 14.43 2.96 0.37
CA LYS A 40 13.63 3.89 1.17
C LYS A 40 13.71 3.52 2.64
N THR A 41 13.78 4.51 3.52
CA THR A 41 13.76 4.27 4.97
C THR A 41 12.37 3.83 5.43
N ALA A 42 12.21 3.42 6.69
CA ALA A 42 10.89 3.07 7.22
C ALA A 42 9.95 4.29 7.23
N GLU A 43 10.48 5.44 7.63
CA GLU A 43 9.80 6.74 7.71
C GLU A 43 9.31 7.24 6.34
N GLU A 44 9.90 6.78 5.24
CA GLU A 44 9.45 7.07 3.87
C GLU A 44 8.42 6.05 3.35
N GLN A 45 8.29 4.89 4.00
CA GLN A 45 7.48 3.77 3.55
C GLN A 45 6.19 3.59 4.34
N ILE A 46 6.17 3.95 5.62
CA ILE A 46 5.03 3.82 6.53
C ILE A 46 4.73 5.17 7.20
N PHE A 47 3.48 5.34 7.63
CA PHE A 47 3.11 6.34 8.61
C PHE A 47 3.54 5.85 9.99
N MET A 48 4.46 6.58 10.63
CA MET A 48 5.11 6.18 11.88
C MET A 48 4.61 7.05 13.05
N GLY A 49 4.47 6.46 14.23
CA GLY A 49 4.05 7.17 15.44
C GLY A 49 2.74 7.96 15.25
N LYS A 50 2.79 9.28 15.47
CA LYS A 50 1.62 10.17 15.40
C LYS A 50 1.16 10.50 13.97
N GLU A 51 1.91 10.12 12.94
CA GLU A 51 1.55 10.43 11.55
C GLU A 51 0.22 9.76 11.15
N GLU A 52 -0.01 8.51 11.55
CA GLU A 52 -1.24 7.77 11.26
C GLU A 52 -2.47 8.52 11.81
N THR A 53 -2.43 8.84 13.10
CA THR A 53 -3.50 9.59 13.78
C THR A 53 -3.72 10.95 13.11
N SER A 54 -2.64 11.67 12.78
CA SER A 54 -2.70 12.97 12.13
C SER A 54 -3.36 12.91 10.74
N VAL A 55 -3.08 11.86 9.96
CA VAL A 55 -3.70 11.63 8.65
C VAL A 55 -5.20 11.37 8.82
N ILE A 56 -5.60 10.50 9.74
CA ILE A 56 -7.00 10.12 9.98
C ILE A 56 -7.81 11.32 10.48
N GLU A 57 -7.30 12.06 11.47
CA GLU A 57 -7.94 13.26 12.00
C GLU A 57 -8.12 14.34 10.93
N LEU A 58 -7.06 14.59 10.14
CA LEU A 58 -7.15 15.57 9.07
C LEU A 58 -8.11 15.09 7.97
N ALA A 59 -8.12 13.80 7.63
CA ALA A 59 -9.08 13.24 6.68
C ALA A 59 -10.52 13.48 7.15
N MET A 60 -10.82 13.19 8.42
CA MET A 60 -12.14 13.44 9.02
C MET A 60 -12.51 14.93 9.00
N LYS A 61 -11.58 15.82 9.34
CA LYS A 61 -11.78 17.28 9.27
C LYS A 61 -12.07 17.75 7.84
N GLN A 62 -11.33 17.26 6.86
CA GLN A 62 -11.53 17.60 5.45
C GLN A 62 -12.83 17.02 4.89
N TYR A 63 -13.21 15.80 5.28
CA TYR A 63 -14.52 15.23 4.96
C TYR A 63 -15.64 16.13 5.49
N LYS A 64 -15.61 16.54 6.76
CA LYS A 64 -16.64 17.41 7.34
C LYS A 64 -16.81 18.71 6.56
N LYS A 65 -15.71 19.29 6.07
CA LYS A 65 -15.69 20.53 5.27
C LYS A 65 -16.15 20.34 3.82
N THR A 66 -15.70 19.28 3.15
CA THR A 66 -15.86 19.12 1.69
C THR A 66 -16.95 18.13 1.29
N LYS A 67 -17.40 17.31 2.23
CA LYS A 67 -18.29 16.16 2.01
C LYS A 67 -17.75 15.14 0.99
N ASN A 68 -16.45 15.19 0.69
CA ASN A 68 -15.81 14.26 -0.23
C ASN A 68 -15.48 12.94 0.49
N VAL A 69 -16.18 11.87 0.08
CA VAL A 69 -16.08 10.52 0.66
C VAL A 69 -14.67 9.90 0.48
N ALA A 70 -13.86 10.38 -0.47
CA ALA A 70 -12.48 9.92 -0.64
C ALA A 70 -11.63 10.10 0.64
N TYR A 71 -11.95 11.09 1.48
CA TYR A 71 -11.32 11.26 2.78
C TYR A 71 -11.70 10.15 3.77
N LEU A 72 -12.96 9.70 3.77
CA LEU A 72 -13.40 8.56 4.59
C LEU A 72 -12.79 7.25 4.09
N ALA A 73 -12.61 7.09 2.78
CA ALA A 73 -11.95 5.93 2.20
C ALA A 73 -10.50 5.77 2.70
N ILE A 74 -9.78 6.88 2.92
CA ILE A 74 -8.44 6.85 3.51
C ILE A 74 -8.50 6.30 4.94
N GLY A 75 -9.41 6.84 5.77
CA GLY A 75 -9.62 6.37 7.14
C GLY A 75 -10.03 4.90 7.21
N LEU A 76 -10.95 4.48 6.34
CA LEU A 76 -11.32 3.07 6.18
C LEU A 76 -10.10 2.21 5.81
N ASN A 77 -9.24 2.68 4.91
CA ASN A 77 -8.07 1.91 4.49
C ASN A 77 -7.00 1.76 5.56
N PHE A 78 -6.91 2.67 6.54
CA PHE A 78 -6.09 2.48 7.75
C PHE A 78 -6.61 1.35 8.65
N THR A 79 -7.85 0.92 8.47
CA THR A 79 -8.42 -0.23 9.20
C THR A 79 -8.38 -1.54 8.42
N LEU A 80 -8.46 -1.49 7.09
CA LEU A 80 -8.52 -2.68 6.24
C LEU A 80 -7.20 -3.02 5.52
N GLY A 81 -6.26 -2.09 5.41
CA GLY A 81 -4.95 -2.32 4.79
C GLY A 81 -5.02 -2.81 3.34
N LEU A 82 -6.02 -2.37 2.55
CA LEU A 82 -6.25 -2.86 1.19
C LEU A 82 -5.33 -2.20 0.18
N ARG A 83 -5.13 -2.89 -0.96
CA ARG A 83 -4.61 -2.22 -2.16
C ARG A 83 -5.66 -1.22 -2.64
N VAL A 84 -5.25 -0.08 -3.19
CA VAL A 84 -6.19 0.96 -3.61
C VAL A 84 -7.22 0.45 -4.63
N GLY A 85 -6.82 -0.45 -5.54
CA GLY A 85 -7.72 -1.07 -6.50
C GLY A 85 -8.76 -2.00 -5.85
N GLU A 86 -8.39 -2.71 -4.77
CA GLU A 86 -9.32 -3.52 -3.97
C GLU A 86 -10.31 -2.60 -3.23
N LEU A 87 -9.80 -1.54 -2.60
CA LEU A 87 -10.59 -0.56 -1.83
C LEU A 87 -11.71 0.08 -2.66
N VAL A 88 -11.40 0.53 -3.88
CA VAL A 88 -12.38 1.18 -4.76
C VAL A 88 -13.31 0.21 -5.50
N ALA A 89 -13.06 -1.09 -5.37
CA ALA A 89 -13.89 -2.15 -5.92
C ALA A 89 -14.84 -2.79 -4.88
N LEU A 90 -14.77 -2.35 -3.62
CA LEU A 90 -15.66 -2.80 -2.55
C LEU A 90 -17.11 -2.43 -2.85
N LYS A 91 -17.99 -3.41 -2.66
CA LYS A 91 -19.44 -3.27 -2.71
C LYS A 91 -20.04 -3.37 -1.31
N LYS A 92 -21.29 -2.92 -1.17
CA LYS A 92 -22.02 -3.05 0.11
C LYS A 92 -22.22 -4.51 0.52
N GLU A 93 -22.47 -5.39 -0.47
CA GLU A 93 -22.69 -6.82 -0.27
C GLU A 93 -21.45 -7.59 0.23
N ASP A 94 -20.25 -7.04 0.04
CA ASP A 94 -19.01 -7.69 0.51
C ASP A 94 -18.87 -7.64 2.03
N PHE A 95 -19.68 -6.84 2.72
CA PHE A 95 -19.62 -6.65 4.17
C PHE A 95 -20.68 -7.50 4.87
N SER A 96 -20.23 -8.35 5.78
CA SER A 96 -21.06 -9.02 6.77
C SER A 96 -20.97 -8.31 8.13
N GLU A 97 -21.59 -8.87 9.16
CA GLU A 97 -21.45 -8.35 10.53
C GLU A 97 -20.00 -8.44 11.05
N LYS A 98 -19.25 -9.49 10.66
CA LYS A 98 -17.93 -9.79 11.25
C LYS A 98 -16.76 -9.58 10.31
N VAL A 99 -16.96 -9.78 9.01
CA VAL A 99 -15.90 -9.76 8.02
C VAL A 99 -16.28 -8.98 6.77
N VAL A 100 -15.29 -8.50 6.04
CA VAL A 100 -15.42 -8.03 4.65
C VAL A 100 -14.67 -8.97 3.71
N HIS A 101 -15.32 -9.35 2.61
CA HIS A 101 -14.76 -10.26 1.62
C HIS A 101 -14.09 -9.48 0.48
N ILE A 102 -12.78 -9.68 0.33
CA ILE A 102 -11.96 -9.02 -0.69
C ILE A 102 -11.81 -9.97 -1.88
N GLN A 103 -12.56 -9.71 -2.95
CA GLN A 103 -12.66 -10.64 -4.10
C GLN A 103 -12.57 -9.94 -5.47
N ARG A 104 -12.42 -8.62 -5.50
CA ARG A 104 -12.35 -7.83 -6.74
C ARG A 104 -11.27 -6.76 -6.64
N GLN A 105 -10.85 -6.26 -7.80
CA GLN A 105 -9.96 -5.11 -7.88
C GLN A 105 -10.23 -4.30 -9.14
N GLU A 106 -10.01 -2.99 -9.04
CA GLU A 106 -9.87 -2.13 -10.20
C GLU A 106 -8.51 -2.34 -10.89
N VAL A 107 -8.55 -2.56 -12.20
CA VAL A 107 -7.38 -2.61 -13.09
C VAL A 107 -7.50 -1.55 -14.18
N LYS A 108 -6.36 -1.16 -14.75
CA LYS A 108 -6.33 -0.29 -15.92
C LYS A 108 -6.72 -1.12 -17.13
N LYS A 109 -7.73 -0.67 -17.87
CA LYS A 109 -8.14 -1.27 -19.13
C LYS A 109 -7.30 -0.68 -20.26
N TYR A 110 -6.87 -1.53 -21.17
CA TYR A 110 -6.08 -1.15 -22.34
C TYR A 110 -6.74 -1.76 -23.59
N ILE A 111 -6.85 -0.97 -24.65
CA ILE A 111 -7.36 -1.39 -25.95
C ILE A 111 -6.23 -1.30 -26.99
N HIS A 112 -6.28 -2.17 -27.98
CA HIS A 112 -5.44 -2.07 -29.16
C HIS A 112 -6.23 -1.32 -30.23
N ASP A 113 -5.63 -0.30 -30.83
CA ASP A 113 -6.20 0.30 -32.04
C ASP A 113 -5.88 -0.54 -33.28
N GLU A 114 -6.47 -0.18 -34.42
CA GLU A 114 -6.29 -0.85 -35.71
C GLU A 114 -4.81 -0.87 -36.18
N SER A 115 -3.97 0.03 -35.64
CA SER A 115 -2.53 0.06 -35.91
C SER A 115 -1.70 -0.83 -34.97
N GLY A 116 -2.36 -1.53 -34.03
CA GLY A 116 -1.73 -2.36 -33.00
C GLY A 116 -1.23 -1.59 -31.78
N ALA A 117 -1.43 -0.27 -31.70
CA ALA A 117 -0.97 0.55 -30.59
C ALA A 117 -1.87 0.37 -29.35
N VAL A 118 -1.23 0.18 -28.20
CA VAL A 118 -1.93 0.02 -26.91
C VAL A 118 -2.32 1.39 -26.36
N LYS A 119 -3.61 1.66 -26.28
CA LYS A 119 -4.17 2.87 -25.66
C LYS A 119 -4.87 2.52 -24.36
N ARG A 120 -4.74 3.39 -23.37
CA ARG A 120 -5.43 3.24 -22.09
C ARG A 120 -6.90 3.63 -22.26
N ASP A 121 -7.79 2.73 -21.91
CA ASP A 121 -9.25 2.87 -22.01
C ASP A 121 -9.89 2.89 -20.62
N GLY A 122 -9.47 3.85 -19.79
CA GLY A 122 -10.02 4.01 -18.44
C GLY A 122 -9.66 2.87 -17.47
N TYR A 123 -10.68 2.38 -16.78
CA TYR A 123 -10.58 1.43 -15.67
C TYR A 123 -11.73 0.43 -15.72
N GLU A 124 -11.45 -0.80 -15.30
CA GLU A 124 -12.47 -1.84 -15.16
C GLU A 124 -12.29 -2.58 -13.82
N VAL A 125 -13.38 -3.17 -13.32
CA VAL A 125 -13.34 -4.01 -12.13
C VAL A 125 -13.34 -5.47 -12.56
N VAL A 126 -12.33 -6.21 -12.14
CA VAL A 126 -12.18 -7.63 -12.45
C VAL A 126 -12.42 -8.50 -11.21
N TRP A 127 -12.96 -9.70 -11.43
CA TRP A 127 -13.33 -10.67 -10.41
C TRP A 127 -12.19 -11.59 -9.96
N TYR A 128 -10.99 -11.42 -10.53
CA TYR A 128 -9.81 -12.12 -10.07
C TYR A 128 -8.87 -11.17 -9.36
N THR A 129 -8.38 -11.63 -8.22
CA THR A 129 -7.27 -11.00 -7.53
C THR A 129 -5.96 -11.56 -8.08
N LYS A 130 -4.85 -10.80 -8.01
CA LYS A 130 -3.57 -11.13 -8.67
C LYS A 130 -3.03 -12.54 -8.36
N THR A 131 -3.41 -13.10 -7.22
CA THR A 131 -3.19 -14.51 -6.84
C THR A 131 -4.44 -15.07 -6.15
N ARG A 132 -4.54 -16.41 -6.00
CA ARG A 132 -5.65 -17.08 -5.31
C ARG A 132 -5.79 -16.60 -3.86
N GLU A 133 -4.67 -16.37 -3.20
CA GLU A 133 -4.56 -15.92 -1.79
C GLU A 133 -4.93 -14.44 -1.61
N SER A 134 -5.07 -13.70 -2.70
CA SER A 134 -5.55 -12.32 -2.62
C SER A 134 -7.08 -12.26 -2.45
N ASN A 135 -7.80 -13.37 -2.72
CA ASN A 135 -9.18 -13.56 -2.33
C ASN A 135 -9.20 -13.99 -0.85
N ARG A 136 -9.74 -13.12 0.02
CA ARG A 136 -9.62 -13.26 1.48
C ARG A 136 -10.74 -12.55 2.22
N GLU A 137 -10.97 -12.98 3.45
CA GLU A 137 -11.81 -12.25 4.40
C GLU A 137 -10.94 -11.46 5.38
N ILE A 138 -11.40 -10.26 5.73
CA ILE A 138 -10.76 -9.42 6.75
C ILE A 138 -11.76 -9.17 7.87
N VAL A 139 -11.34 -9.41 9.12
CA VAL A 139 -12.15 -9.14 10.31
C VAL A 139 -12.40 -7.64 10.44
N LEU A 140 -13.67 -7.27 10.63
CA LEU A 140 -14.10 -5.90 10.79
C LEU A 140 -13.93 -5.44 12.24
N THR A 141 -12.94 -4.58 12.46
CA THR A 141 -12.78 -3.84 13.72
C THR A 141 -13.93 -2.84 13.92
N SER A 142 -14.13 -2.38 15.16
CA SER A 142 -15.13 -1.34 15.46
C SER A 142 -14.94 -0.07 14.62
N ASN A 143 -13.69 0.32 14.37
CA ASN A 143 -13.36 1.47 13.53
C ASN A 143 -13.73 1.23 12.05
N ALA A 144 -13.43 0.04 11.50
CA ALA A 144 -13.82 -0.32 10.15
C ALA A 144 -15.35 -0.26 9.96
N LYS A 145 -16.09 -0.82 10.94
CA LYS A 145 -17.56 -0.78 10.97
C LYS A 145 -18.09 0.65 11.03
N ALA A 146 -17.47 1.53 11.81
CA ALA A 146 -17.87 2.93 11.92
C ALA A 146 -17.72 3.67 10.58
N PHE A 147 -16.58 3.51 9.90
CA PHE A 147 -16.36 4.10 8.58
C PHE A 147 -17.33 3.53 7.54
N PHE A 148 -17.50 2.21 7.51
CA PHE A 148 -18.44 1.55 6.59
C PHE A 148 -19.87 2.07 6.76
N LYS A 149 -20.39 2.08 8.00
CA LYS A 149 -21.74 2.56 8.32
C LYS A 149 -21.91 4.03 7.92
N LEU A 150 -20.94 4.88 8.22
CA LEU A 150 -20.98 6.30 7.84
C LEU A 150 -21.04 6.48 6.32
N ILE A 151 -20.25 5.72 5.55
CA ILE A 151 -20.26 5.78 4.08
C ILE A 151 -21.63 5.31 3.53
N CYS A 152 -22.18 4.21 4.05
CA CYS A 152 -23.51 3.73 3.67
C CYS A 152 -24.60 4.78 3.94
N GLN A 153 -24.61 5.38 5.14
CA GLN A 153 -25.55 6.44 5.50
C GLN A 153 -25.45 7.64 4.55
N ILE A 154 -24.24 8.06 4.16
CA ILE A 154 -24.06 9.16 3.20
C ILE A 154 -24.64 8.81 1.84
N ASN A 155 -24.40 7.59 1.36
CA ASN A 155 -24.91 7.14 0.07
C ASN A 155 -26.44 7.08 0.07
N GLU A 156 -27.05 6.60 1.16
CA GLU A 156 -28.49 6.56 1.36
C GLU A 156 -29.10 7.97 1.42
N GLN A 157 -28.51 8.87 2.21
CA GLN A 157 -28.96 10.26 2.32
C GLN A 157 -28.91 11.03 0.99
N LYS A 158 -27.99 10.66 0.11
CA LYS A 158 -27.88 11.23 -1.24
C LYS A 158 -28.76 10.53 -2.28
N GLY A 159 -29.46 9.46 -1.92
CA GLY A 159 -30.29 8.69 -2.83
C GLY A 159 -29.49 7.94 -3.90
N PHE A 160 -28.22 7.61 -3.63
CA PHE A 160 -27.37 6.93 -4.60
C PHE A 160 -27.70 5.44 -4.73
N CYS A 161 -28.16 5.04 -5.92
CA CYS A 161 -28.42 3.65 -6.29
C CYS A 161 -27.18 3.04 -6.96
N SER A 162 -26.21 2.60 -6.15
CA SER A 162 -25.02 1.88 -6.63
C SER A 162 -24.71 0.68 -5.74
N GLU A 163 -24.21 -0.39 -6.35
CA GLU A 163 -23.66 -1.56 -5.64
C GLU A 163 -22.34 -1.24 -4.94
N TYR A 164 -21.59 -0.28 -5.47
CA TYR A 164 -20.27 0.09 -4.96
C TYR A 164 -20.37 0.97 -3.71
N LEU A 165 -19.41 0.79 -2.80
CA LEU A 165 -19.36 1.51 -1.53
C LEU A 165 -18.87 2.96 -1.72
N LEU A 166 -17.80 3.16 -2.49
CA LEU A 166 -17.12 4.46 -2.61
C LEU A 166 -17.60 5.19 -3.87
N LEU A 167 -18.43 6.21 -3.67
CA LEU A 167 -19.08 6.96 -4.74
C LEU A 167 -18.61 8.42 -4.79
N ASN A 168 -18.51 8.98 -5.99
CA ASN A 168 -18.21 10.38 -6.25
C ASN A 168 -19.44 11.28 -5.98
N ALA A 169 -19.33 12.57 -6.28
CA ALA A 169 -20.44 13.51 -6.05
C ALA A 169 -21.66 13.26 -6.97
N GLN A 170 -21.45 12.53 -8.07
CA GLN A 170 -22.45 12.15 -9.07
C GLN A 170 -23.07 10.77 -8.79
N GLY A 171 -22.64 10.08 -7.72
CA GLY A 171 -23.10 8.73 -7.40
C GLY A 171 -22.41 7.62 -8.19
N GLU A 172 -21.39 7.94 -8.98
CA GLU A 172 -20.60 6.97 -9.74
C GLU A 172 -19.45 6.41 -8.89
N ARG A 173 -19.01 5.19 -9.18
CA ARG A 173 -17.89 4.55 -8.48
C ARG A 173 -16.62 5.40 -8.57
N MET A 174 -15.98 5.63 -7.44
CA MET A 174 -14.67 6.28 -7.41
C MET A 174 -13.58 5.37 -8.00
N HIS A 175 -12.61 5.99 -8.67
CA HIS A 175 -11.40 5.34 -9.13
C HIS A 175 -10.23 5.58 -8.17
N ASN A 176 -9.19 4.75 -8.27
CA ASN A 176 -7.98 4.85 -7.45
C ASN A 176 -7.35 6.25 -7.40
N ASP A 177 -7.43 7.02 -8.50
CA ASP A 177 -6.86 8.36 -8.64
C ASP A 177 -7.53 9.35 -7.69
N ALA A 178 -8.83 9.21 -7.43
CA ALA A 178 -9.55 10.04 -6.47
C ALA A 178 -8.96 9.89 -5.06
N ILE A 179 -8.67 8.65 -4.65
CA ILE A 179 -8.08 8.35 -3.34
C ILE A 179 -6.62 8.80 -3.28
N ASN A 180 -5.83 8.48 -4.32
CA ASN A 180 -4.41 8.86 -4.42
C ASN A 180 -4.24 10.38 -4.34
N ASN A 181 -5.04 11.14 -5.09
CA ASN A 181 -4.98 12.61 -5.09
C ASN A 181 -5.40 13.18 -3.73
N THR A 182 -6.37 12.55 -3.06
CA THR A 182 -6.81 12.95 -1.72
C THR A 182 -5.70 12.73 -0.69
N LEU A 183 -5.04 11.58 -0.71
CA LEU A 183 -3.91 11.29 0.17
C LEU A 183 -2.73 12.23 -0.07
N ARG A 184 -2.43 12.55 -1.34
CA ARG A 184 -1.39 13.51 -1.71
C ARG A 184 -1.65 14.90 -1.10
N ARG A 185 -2.91 15.35 -1.09
CA ARG A 185 -3.31 16.61 -0.44
C ARG A 185 -3.17 16.55 1.08
N ILE A 186 -3.47 15.42 1.71
CA ILE A 186 -3.28 15.24 3.16
C ILE A 186 -1.80 15.31 3.50
N ASN A 187 -0.96 14.53 2.81
CA ASN A 187 0.48 14.50 3.07
C ASN A 187 1.10 15.90 2.99
N LYS A 188 0.69 16.70 2.00
CA LYS A 188 1.15 18.09 1.87
C LYS A 188 0.75 18.97 3.06
N LYS A 189 -0.42 18.73 3.67
CA LYS A 189 -0.93 19.54 4.78
C LYS A 189 -0.35 19.17 6.15
N ILE A 190 0.06 17.91 6.33
CA ILE A 190 0.72 17.45 7.57
C ILE A 190 2.25 17.42 7.43
N GLU A 191 2.77 17.94 6.32
CA GLU A 191 4.21 18.07 6.05
C GLU A 191 5.00 16.75 6.13
N THR A 192 4.34 15.62 5.91
CA THR A 192 5.00 14.31 5.82
C THR A 192 5.52 14.05 4.39
N SER A 193 6.44 13.08 4.28
CA SER A 193 6.91 12.58 2.99
C SER A 193 5.74 12.05 2.14
N GLN A 194 5.87 12.10 0.81
CA GLN A 194 4.78 11.72 -0.09
C GLN A 194 4.55 10.19 -0.08
N LYS A 195 3.74 9.74 0.87
CA LYS A 195 3.32 8.36 1.10
C LYS A 195 2.05 8.00 0.32
N GLY A 196 2.01 6.81 -0.25
CA GLY A 196 0.87 6.35 -1.07
C GLY A 196 -0.10 5.45 -0.31
N ASN A 197 -1.16 4.99 -0.96
CA ASN A 197 -2.08 3.99 -0.39
C ASN A 197 -1.37 2.69 0.00
N HIS A 198 -0.29 2.35 -0.70
CA HIS A 198 0.55 1.21 -0.34
C HIS A 198 1.30 1.43 0.99
N SER A 199 1.61 2.67 1.35
CA SER A 199 2.19 3.01 2.65
C SER A 199 1.19 2.84 3.79
N ILE A 200 -0.09 3.18 3.57
CA ILE A 200 -1.18 2.89 4.53
C ILE A 200 -1.22 1.39 4.81
N ARG A 201 -1.27 0.58 3.74
CA ARG A 201 -1.26 -0.87 3.86
C ARG A 201 -0.03 -1.40 4.60
N LYS A 202 1.16 -0.85 4.33
CA LYS A 202 2.38 -1.20 5.05
C LYS A 202 2.27 -0.86 6.54
N THR A 203 1.77 0.32 6.88
CA THR A 203 1.50 0.71 8.27
C THR A 203 0.56 -0.28 8.96
N CYS A 204 -0.58 -0.63 8.34
CA CYS A 204 -1.51 -1.59 8.95
C CYS A 204 -0.84 -2.94 9.23
N ILE A 205 -0.12 -3.50 8.26
CA ILE A 205 0.54 -4.81 8.42
C ILE A 205 1.68 -4.73 9.44
N SER A 206 2.46 -3.64 9.46
CA SER A 206 3.48 -3.39 10.49
C SER A 206 2.85 -3.33 11.89
N ASN A 207 1.73 -2.63 12.06
CA ASN A 207 1.04 -2.50 13.34
C ASN A 207 0.53 -3.86 13.84
N LEU A 208 -0.05 -4.68 12.95
CA LEU A 208 -0.48 -6.04 13.29
C LEU A 208 0.71 -6.90 13.75
N ALA A 209 1.84 -6.85 13.04
CA ALA A 209 3.06 -7.57 13.42
C ALA A 209 3.66 -7.05 14.74
N ALA A 210 3.70 -5.73 14.94
CA ALA A 210 4.22 -5.11 16.15
C ALA A 210 3.38 -5.43 17.39
N SER A 211 2.08 -5.68 17.23
CA SER A 211 1.18 -6.01 18.34
C SER A 211 1.58 -7.31 19.06
N LYS A 212 2.20 -8.26 18.36
CA LYS A 212 2.47 -9.64 18.82
C LYS A 212 1.23 -10.41 19.29
N LEU A 213 0.03 -9.95 18.92
CA LEU A 213 -1.25 -10.58 19.28
C LEU A 213 -1.75 -11.56 18.22
N LEU A 214 -1.18 -11.50 17.02
CA LEU A 214 -1.58 -12.31 15.87
C LEU A 214 -0.42 -13.17 15.41
N SER A 215 -0.73 -14.37 14.96
CA SER A 215 0.23 -15.26 14.32
C SER A 215 0.67 -14.71 12.96
N ASP A 216 1.86 -15.13 12.52
CA ASP A 216 2.37 -14.85 11.17
C ASP A 216 1.37 -15.28 10.08
N GLU A 217 0.64 -16.38 10.30
CA GLU A 217 -0.36 -16.87 9.37
C GLU A 217 -1.58 -15.93 9.28
N GLU A 218 -2.09 -15.43 10.41
CA GLU A 218 -3.16 -14.44 10.42
C GLU A 218 -2.75 -13.14 9.71
N ILE A 219 -1.52 -12.69 9.91
CA ILE A 219 -0.98 -11.50 9.24
C ILE A 219 -0.80 -11.76 7.73
N ARG A 220 -0.33 -12.96 7.34
CA ARG A 220 -0.23 -13.37 5.92
C ARG A 220 -1.59 -13.40 5.26
N MET A 221 -2.60 -13.97 5.92
CA MET A 221 -3.98 -14.00 5.46
C MET A 221 -4.55 -12.59 5.34
N PHE A 222 -4.39 -11.72 6.34
CA PHE A 222 -4.82 -10.31 6.28
C PHE A 222 -4.20 -9.58 5.09
N ALA A 223 -2.91 -9.82 4.85
CA ALA A 223 -2.23 -9.26 3.68
C ALA A 223 -2.70 -9.91 2.36
N GLY A 224 -3.13 -11.16 2.33
CA GLY A 224 -3.37 -11.88 1.08
C GLY A 224 -2.07 -12.05 0.29
N HIS A 225 -1.00 -12.44 0.99
CA HIS A 225 0.28 -12.82 0.39
C HIS A 225 0.36 -14.33 0.27
N LYS A 226 0.95 -14.81 -0.82
CA LYS A 226 1.23 -16.24 -1.00
C LYS A 226 2.27 -16.74 0.02
N ASP A 227 3.36 -15.99 0.19
CA ASP A 227 4.47 -16.37 1.05
C ASP A 227 4.66 -15.38 2.20
N ILE A 228 4.87 -15.89 3.41
CA ILE A 228 5.15 -15.08 4.62
C ILE A 228 6.42 -14.23 4.47
N SER A 229 7.41 -14.72 3.69
CA SER A 229 8.64 -13.99 3.40
C SER A 229 8.37 -12.62 2.76
N THR A 230 7.32 -12.50 1.95
CA THR A 230 6.89 -11.22 1.37
C THR A 230 6.40 -10.27 2.46
N THR A 231 5.66 -10.78 3.45
CA THR A 231 5.20 -10.02 4.62
C THR A 231 6.39 -9.57 5.46
N GLN A 232 7.28 -10.48 5.83
CA GLN A 232 8.42 -10.19 6.69
C GLN A 232 9.41 -9.18 6.04
N GLN A 233 9.74 -9.36 4.77
CA GLN A 233 10.74 -8.50 4.10
C GLN A 233 10.20 -7.14 3.66
N SER A 234 8.91 -7.05 3.35
CA SER A 234 8.33 -5.86 2.72
C SER A 234 7.35 -5.08 3.60
N TYR A 235 6.95 -5.61 4.75
CA TYR A 235 5.86 -5.06 5.56
C TYR A 235 6.08 -5.08 7.08
N ILE A 236 7.16 -5.66 7.62
CA ILE A 236 7.46 -5.54 9.06
C ILE A 236 8.48 -4.41 9.24
N PHE A 237 7.96 -3.21 9.49
CA PHE A 237 8.76 -2.03 9.85
C PHE A 237 8.57 -1.71 11.33
N ALA A 238 9.56 -1.05 11.94
CA ALA A 238 9.37 -0.40 13.23
C ALA A 238 8.28 0.68 13.08
N THR A 239 7.22 0.62 13.89
CA THR A 239 6.05 1.50 13.81
C THR A 239 6.20 2.77 14.66
N GLU A 240 7.17 2.78 15.56
CA GLU A 240 7.51 3.88 16.45
C GLU A 240 8.92 4.41 16.14
N PRO A 241 9.16 5.72 16.32
CA PRO A 241 10.50 6.31 16.26
C PRO A 241 11.48 5.60 17.19
N LEU A 242 12.76 5.60 16.86
CA LEU A 242 13.78 4.90 17.65
C LEU A 242 13.84 5.44 19.10
N GLU A 243 13.67 6.74 19.25
CA GLU A 243 13.72 7.46 20.52
C GLU A 243 12.58 7.03 21.47
N ASP A 244 11.42 6.68 20.92
CA ASP A 244 10.26 6.25 21.70
C ASP A 244 10.38 4.77 22.15
N ARG A 245 11.37 4.03 21.63
CA ARG A 245 11.52 2.59 21.89
C ARG A 245 12.47 2.26 23.04
N VAL A 246 13.04 3.24 23.73
CA VAL A 246 14.03 3.04 24.80
C VAL A 246 13.56 1.98 25.80
N SER A 247 12.33 2.09 26.33
CA SER A 247 11.80 1.13 27.30
C SER A 247 11.69 -0.30 26.75
N ALA A 248 11.40 -0.47 25.46
CA ALA A 248 11.34 -1.78 24.83
C ALA A 248 12.74 -2.41 24.68
N TYR A 249 13.75 -1.60 24.36
CA TYR A 249 15.14 -2.05 24.31
C TYR A 249 15.68 -2.35 25.71
N GLU A 250 15.40 -1.51 26.70
CA GLU A 250 15.76 -1.74 28.10
C GLU A 250 15.12 -3.05 28.63
N ALA A 251 13.82 -3.27 28.40
CA ALA A 251 13.17 -4.50 28.80
C ALA A 251 13.78 -5.73 28.12
N ALA A 252 14.15 -5.65 26.85
CA ALA A 252 14.68 -6.79 26.09
C ALA A 252 16.16 -7.10 26.40
N ILE A 253 16.97 -6.06 26.64
CA ILE A 253 18.42 -6.17 26.88
C ILE A 253 18.69 -6.25 28.38
N SER A 254 18.33 -5.20 29.11
CA SER A 254 18.58 -5.07 30.55
C SER A 254 17.73 -6.02 31.38
N GLY A 255 16.53 -6.38 30.92
CA GLY A 255 15.70 -7.42 31.56
C GLY A 255 16.35 -8.81 31.59
N LYS A 256 17.37 -9.06 30.77
CA LYS A 256 18.20 -10.29 30.80
C LYS A 256 19.47 -10.17 31.65
N MET A 257 19.76 -8.97 32.17
CA MET A 257 20.95 -8.66 32.98
C MET A 257 20.60 -8.07 34.37
N PRO A 258 19.64 -8.64 35.12
CA PRO A 258 19.16 -8.03 36.36
C PRO A 258 20.26 -7.96 37.46
N ASP A 259 21.22 -8.88 37.44
CA ASP A 259 22.24 -9.03 38.50
C ASP A 259 23.61 -8.44 38.15
N VAL A 260 23.74 -7.74 37.00
CA VAL A 260 25.02 -7.15 36.59
C VAL A 260 25.23 -5.82 37.34
N ASN A 261 25.79 -5.94 38.55
CA ASN A 261 26.04 -4.83 39.48
C ASN A 261 26.98 -3.73 38.93
N VAL A 262 27.75 -4.02 37.88
CA VAL A 262 28.69 -3.07 37.25
C VAL A 262 27.95 -1.86 36.67
N PHE A 263 26.73 -2.03 36.14
CA PHE A 263 25.97 -0.92 35.56
C PHE A 263 25.52 0.12 36.58
N LYS A 264 25.29 -0.28 37.84
CA LYS A 264 25.00 0.66 38.94
C LYS A 264 26.21 1.52 39.29
N GLY A 265 27.40 0.93 39.30
CA GLY A 265 28.65 1.65 39.57
C GLY A 265 29.02 2.67 38.49
N VAL A 266 28.66 2.41 37.23
CA VAL A 266 28.88 3.34 36.11
C VAL A 266 27.92 4.54 36.13
N GLN A 267 26.70 4.40 36.67
CA GLN A 267 25.72 5.50 36.77
C GLN A 267 26.05 6.51 37.89
N THR A 268 26.94 6.15 38.82
CA THR A 268 27.33 6.98 39.98
C THR A 268 28.64 7.76 39.78
N ILE A 269 29.25 7.71 38.60
CA ILE A 269 30.42 8.52 38.21
C ILE A 269 29.92 9.70 37.37
#